data_AF-A0A6T8HS84-F1
#
_entry.id   AF-A0A6T8HS84-F1
#
_cell.length_a   1.000
_cell.length_b   1.000
_cell.length_c   1.000
_cell.angle_alpha   90.00
_cell.angle_beta   90.00
_cell.angle_gamma   90.00
#
_symmetry.space_group_name_H-M   'P 1'
#
loop_
_entity.id
_entity.type
_entity.pdbx_description
1 polymer ?
#
loop_
_entity_poly.entity_id
_entity_poly.type
_entity_poly.pdbx_seq_one_letter_code
_entity_poly.pdbx_strand_id
1 'polypeptide(L)'
;TTINRINEPFPTRQDLLNFAVAGPLLGMVSSISLLYVGLALTPNTKEALPFLPLVPISLLKMSTLASGLVDSVLGSGFVEGFQSESEGKLVPLSPFAIAGFYGMIVNALSMIPFGKTDGGRTATA
;
A
#
# COMPACT_ATOMS: atom_id res chain seq x y z
N THR A 1 11.00 -22.58 12.39
CA THR A 1 11.52 -22.31 11.04
C THR A 1 11.41 -20.83 10.79
N THR A 2 12.51 -20.08 10.86
CA THR A 2 12.49 -18.60 10.77
C THR A 2 13.02 -18.20 9.41
N ILE A 3 12.22 -17.46 8.63
CA ILE A 3 12.39 -17.23 7.19
C ILE A 3 13.54 -16.23 6.89
N ASN A 4 14.05 -15.52 7.91
CA ASN A 4 15.22 -14.67 7.82
C ASN A 4 16.17 -15.01 8.98
N ARG A 5 17.20 -15.83 8.72
CA ARG A 5 18.22 -16.17 9.71
C ARG A 5 19.40 -15.22 9.48
N ILE A 6 19.62 -14.32 10.44
CA ILE A 6 20.82 -13.47 10.46
C ILE A 6 22.01 -14.39 10.68
N ASN A 7 22.91 -14.47 9.70
CA ASN A 7 24.01 -15.43 9.69
C ASN A 7 25.24 -14.93 10.46
N GLU A 8 25.37 -13.60 10.59
CA GLU A 8 26.46 -12.93 11.29
C GLU A 8 25.94 -11.70 12.05
N PRO A 9 26.46 -11.41 13.27
CA PRO A 9 26.05 -10.25 14.04
C PRO A 9 26.44 -8.96 13.31
N PHE A 10 25.52 -7.99 13.29
CA PHE A 10 25.78 -6.68 12.69
C PHE A 10 26.91 -5.95 13.43
N PRO A 11 27.85 -5.32 12.72
CA PRO A 11 28.98 -4.60 13.34
C PRO A 11 28.54 -3.44 14.22
N THR A 12 27.47 -2.74 13.81
CA THR A 12 26.91 -1.60 14.55
C THR A 12 25.38 -1.64 14.59
N ARG A 13 24.80 -0.93 15.57
CA ARG A 13 23.35 -0.67 15.64
C ARG A 13 22.81 0.03 14.40
N GLN A 14 23.63 0.88 13.77
CA GLN A 14 23.29 1.56 12.52
C GLN A 14 23.13 0.59 11.34
N ASP A 15 24.00 -0.44 11.25
CA ASP A 15 23.88 -1.45 10.19
C ASP A 15 22.61 -2.29 10.34
N LEU A 16 22.25 -2.62 11.58
CA LEU A 16 20.99 -3.31 11.89
C LEU A 16 19.78 -2.44 11.55
N LEU A 17 19.81 -1.14 11.86
CA LEU A 17 18.76 -0.18 11.50
C LEU A 17 18.62 -0.05 9.98
N ASN A 18 19.74 0.18 9.26
CA ASN A 18 19.74 0.33 7.81
C ASN A 18 19.18 -0.92 7.12
N PHE A 19 19.57 -2.11 7.58
CA PHE A 19 19.06 -3.36 7.05
C PHE A 19 17.56 -3.54 7.31
N ALA A 20 17.11 -3.28 8.55
CA ALA A 20 15.71 -3.46 8.94
C ALA A 20 14.77 -2.45 8.27
N VAL A 21 15.23 -1.23 7.98
CA VAL A 21 14.44 -0.19 7.32
C VAL A 21 14.42 -0.35 5.78
N ALA A 22 15.51 -0.83 5.17
CA ALA A 22 15.66 -0.87 3.71
C ALA A 22 14.56 -1.68 3.00
N GLY A 23 14.19 -2.85 3.54
CA GLY A 23 13.16 -3.71 2.96
C GLY A 23 11.78 -3.02 2.89
N PRO A 24 11.19 -2.64 4.04
CA PRO A 24 9.90 -1.96 4.07
C PRO A 24 9.86 -0.64 3.29
N LEU A 25 10.94 0.15 3.29
CA LEU A 25 10.99 1.39 2.51
C LEU A 25 10.95 1.14 1.01
N LEU A 26 11.77 0.21 0.49
CA LEU A 26 11.74 -0.15 -0.92
C LEU A 26 10.37 -0.74 -1.32
N GLY A 27 9.78 -1.55 -0.43
CA GLY A 27 8.42 -2.05 -0.60
C GLY A 27 7.40 -0.92 -0.66
N MET A 28 7.50 0.08 0.22
CA MET A 28 6.57 1.20 0.25
C MET A 28 6.66 2.06 -1.01
N VAL A 29 7.87 2.40 -1.47
CA VAL A 29 8.08 3.18 -2.69
C VAL A 29 7.55 2.43 -3.93
N SER A 30 7.83 1.13 -4.03
CA SER A 30 7.33 0.31 -5.14
C SER A 30 5.81 0.17 -5.10
N SER A 31 5.21 0.00 -3.92
CA SER A 31 3.75 -0.10 -3.75
C SER A 31 3.03 1.19 -4.12
N ILE A 32 3.56 2.36 -3.71
CA ILE A 32 3.02 3.67 -4.09
C ILE A 32 3.11 3.87 -5.60
N SER A 33 4.25 3.53 -6.20
CA SER A 33 4.45 3.63 -7.66
C SER A 33 3.46 2.75 -8.41
N LEU A 34 3.24 1.53 -7.91
CA LEU A 34 2.35 0.56 -8.53
C LEU A 34 0.88 0.94 -8.36
N LEU A 35 0.50 1.55 -7.22
CA LEU A 35 -0.81 2.16 -7.03
C LEU A 35 -1.03 3.31 -8.02
N TYR A 36 -0.06 4.21 -8.16
CA TYR A 36 -0.14 5.34 -9.09
C TYR A 36 -0.32 4.88 -10.54
N VAL A 37 0.55 3.97 -11.01
CA VAL A 37 0.46 3.40 -12.36
C VAL A 37 -0.85 2.64 -12.55
N GLY A 38 -1.27 1.87 -11.54
CA GLY A 38 -2.54 1.14 -11.60
C GLY A 38 -3.76 2.06 -11.71
N LEU A 39 -3.76 3.19 -11.01
CA LEU A 39 -4.82 4.19 -11.13
C LEU A 39 -4.82 4.82 -12.52
N ALA A 40 -3.65 5.18 -13.06
CA ALA A 40 -3.52 5.72 -14.41
C ALA A 40 -3.97 4.73 -15.51
N LEU A 41 -3.78 3.42 -15.26
CA LEU A 41 -4.23 2.35 -16.15
C LEU A 41 -5.71 1.98 -15.96
N THR A 42 -6.40 2.53 -14.95
CA THR A 42 -7.81 2.21 -14.70
C THR A 42 -8.66 2.80 -15.83
N PRO A 43 -9.28 1.97 -16.69
CA PRO A 43 -10.07 2.46 -17.81
C PRO A 43 -11.34 3.17 -17.34
N ASN A 44 -11.64 4.33 -17.94
CA ASN A 44 -12.89 5.07 -17.69
C ASN A 44 -13.98 4.77 -18.74
N THR A 45 -13.75 3.79 -19.60
CA THR A 45 -14.67 3.41 -20.68
C THR A 45 -15.68 2.38 -20.21
N LYS A 46 -16.98 2.60 -20.49
CA LYS A 46 -18.09 1.74 -20.07
C LYS A 46 -17.94 0.27 -20.49
N GLU A 47 -17.21 0.00 -21.56
CA GLU A 47 -16.96 -1.35 -22.09
C GLU A 47 -15.94 -2.16 -21.28
N ALA A 48 -15.01 -1.50 -20.60
CA ALA A 48 -13.95 -2.14 -19.83
C ALA A 48 -14.34 -2.37 -18.35
N LEU A 49 -15.32 -1.62 -17.84
CA LEU A 49 -15.80 -1.71 -16.46
C LEU A 49 -16.21 -3.12 -16.00
N PRO A 50 -16.87 -3.97 -16.82
CA PRO A 50 -17.28 -5.32 -16.40
C PRO A 50 -16.12 -6.26 -16.10
N PHE A 51 -14.92 -5.97 -16.62
CA PHE A 51 -13.74 -6.82 -16.47
C PHE A 51 -12.81 -6.37 -15.33
N LEU A 52 -13.09 -5.21 -14.73
CA LEU A 52 -12.28 -4.68 -13.65
C LEU A 52 -12.74 -5.26 -12.30
N PRO A 53 -11.80 -5.67 -11.44
CA PRO A 53 -12.14 -6.04 -10.07
C PRO A 53 -12.75 -4.84 -9.34
N LEU A 54 -13.77 -5.14 -8.55
CA LEU A 54 -14.54 -4.17 -7.79
C LEU A 54 -14.05 -4.13 -6.34
N VAL A 55 -13.79 -2.93 -5.82
CA VAL A 55 -13.31 -2.72 -4.45
C VAL A 55 -14.19 -1.68 -3.74
N PRO A 56 -14.56 -1.89 -2.46
CA PRO A 56 -15.31 -0.89 -1.72
C PRO A 56 -14.50 0.40 -1.56
N ILE A 57 -15.10 1.55 -1.90
CA ILE A 57 -14.45 2.86 -1.75
C ILE A 57 -14.09 3.17 -0.28
N SER A 58 -14.80 2.57 0.67
CA SER A 58 -14.52 2.69 2.10
C SER A 58 -13.10 2.25 2.47
N LEU A 59 -12.54 1.23 1.81
CA LEU A 59 -11.15 0.81 2.05
C LEU A 59 -10.15 1.90 1.67
N LEU A 60 -10.34 2.54 0.52
CA LEU A 60 -9.46 3.64 0.09
C LEU A 60 -9.56 4.85 1.02
N LYS A 61 -10.75 5.10 1.58
CA LYS A 61 -10.99 6.19 2.55
C LYS A 61 -10.36 5.94 3.92
N MET A 62 -9.97 4.71 4.27
CA MET A 62 -9.28 4.42 5.53
C MET A 62 -7.85 4.95 5.58
N SER A 63 -7.26 5.26 4.41
CA SER A 63 -5.91 5.81 4.30
C SER A 63 -5.95 7.14 3.59
N THR A 64 -5.55 8.21 4.29
CA THR A 64 -5.45 9.56 3.71
C THR A 64 -4.48 9.62 2.54
N LEU A 65 -3.42 8.81 2.57
CA LEU A 65 -2.46 8.69 1.48
C LEU A 65 -3.08 8.02 0.26
N ALA A 66 -3.80 6.91 0.45
CA ALA A 66 -4.47 6.22 -0.65
C ALA A 66 -5.57 7.08 -1.27
N SER A 67 -6.41 7.72 -0.46
CA SER A 67 -7.43 8.64 -0.95
C SER A 67 -6.82 9.82 -1.71
N GLY A 68 -5.75 10.42 -1.18
CA GLY A 68 -5.04 11.52 -1.85
C GLY A 68 -4.42 11.13 -3.19
N LEU A 69 -3.87 9.91 -3.30
CA LEU A 69 -3.34 9.39 -4.57
C LEU A 69 -4.46 9.12 -5.58
N VAL A 70 -5.60 8.59 -5.13
CA VAL A 70 -6.78 8.37 -5.98
C VAL A 70 -7.31 9.70 -6.52
N ASP A 71 -7.49 10.69 -5.64
CA ASP A 71 -7.94 12.03 -6.04
C ASP A 71 -6.90 12.73 -6.94
N SER A 72 -5.60 12.51 -6.70
CA SER A 72 -4.54 13.07 -7.53
C SER A 72 -4.54 12.52 -8.96
N VAL A 73 -4.96 11.27 -9.18
CA VAL A 73 -4.89 10.61 -10.49
C VAL A 73 -6.23 10.61 -11.21
N LEU A 74 -7.32 10.33 -10.50
CA LEU A 74 -8.67 10.23 -11.08
C LEU A 74 -9.44 11.57 -11.03
N GLY A 75 -8.92 12.57 -10.33
CA GLY A 75 -9.50 13.91 -10.25
C GLY A 75 -9.82 14.31 -8.81
N SER A 76 -9.58 15.58 -8.47
CA SER A 76 -9.80 16.11 -7.12
C SER A 76 -11.26 15.96 -6.72
N GLY A 77 -11.51 15.28 -5.60
CA GLY A 77 -12.86 15.00 -5.12
C GLY A 77 -13.50 13.79 -5.76
N PHE A 78 -12.75 12.92 -6.45
CA PHE A 78 -13.24 11.61 -6.87
C PHE A 78 -13.75 10.83 -5.67
N VAL A 79 -12.94 10.69 -4.62
CA VAL A 79 -13.28 10.00 -3.37
C VAL A 79 -14.42 10.73 -2.63
N GLU A 80 -14.42 12.06 -2.69
CA GLU A 80 -15.45 12.90 -2.09
C GLU A 80 -16.80 12.80 -2.79
N GLY A 81 -16.82 12.58 -4.11
CA GLY A 81 -18.01 12.32 -4.90
C GLY A 81 -18.74 11.04 -4.49
N PHE A 82 -18.07 10.18 -3.71
CA PHE A 82 -18.67 8.99 -3.09
C PHE A 82 -19.05 9.22 -1.61
N GLN A 83 -19.13 10.46 -1.11
CA GLN A 83 -19.48 10.75 0.30
C GLN A 83 -20.93 10.47 0.69
N SER A 84 -21.89 10.59 -0.22
CA SER A 84 -23.33 10.43 0.11
C SER A 84 -23.87 9.01 -0.06
N GLU A 85 -23.10 8.08 -0.62
CA GLU A 85 -23.62 6.79 -1.06
C GLU A 85 -23.01 5.66 -0.22
N SER A 86 -23.81 5.12 0.71
CA SER A 86 -23.78 3.79 1.34
C SER A 86 -22.41 3.08 1.48
N GLU A 87 -22.08 2.70 2.72
CA GLU A 87 -21.11 1.65 3.04
C GLU A 87 -21.33 0.44 2.12
N GLY A 88 -20.48 0.26 1.10
CA GLY A 88 -20.63 -0.80 0.11
C GLY A 88 -20.55 -0.38 -1.35
N LYS A 89 -20.45 0.93 -1.67
CA LYS A 89 -20.23 1.35 -3.06
C LYS A 89 -18.89 0.83 -3.58
N LEU A 90 -18.99 0.04 -4.65
CA LEU A 90 -17.87 -0.61 -5.30
C LEU A 90 -17.32 0.29 -6.41
N VAL A 91 -16.00 0.44 -6.43
CA VAL A 91 -15.26 1.16 -7.47
C VAL A 91 -14.46 0.14 -8.27
N PRO A 92 -14.61 0.14 -9.61
CA PRO A 92 -13.78 -0.67 -10.48
C PRO A 92 -12.37 -0.08 -10.53
N LEU A 93 -11.37 -0.89 -10.22
CA LEU A 93 -9.96 -0.49 -10.23
C LEU A 93 -9.14 -1.50 -11.02
N SER A 94 -8.01 -1.07 -11.58
CA SER A 94 -7.09 -2.04 -12.17
C SER A 94 -6.52 -3.00 -11.10
N PRO A 95 -6.17 -4.25 -11.44
CA PRO A 95 -5.52 -5.17 -10.52
C PRO A 95 -4.22 -4.61 -9.94
N PHE A 96 -3.52 -3.78 -10.71
CA PHE A 96 -2.31 -3.08 -10.25
C PHE A 96 -2.65 -2.08 -9.14
N ALA A 97 -3.71 -1.27 -9.28
CA ALA A 97 -4.08 -0.32 -8.22
C ALA A 97 -4.37 -1.06 -6.90
N ILE A 98 -5.07 -2.19 -6.97
CA ILE A 98 -5.38 -3.03 -5.81
C ILE A 98 -4.10 -3.60 -5.19
N ALA A 99 -3.21 -4.17 -6.01
CA ALA A 99 -1.94 -4.72 -5.55
C ALA A 99 -1.06 -3.65 -4.90
N GLY A 100 -1.03 -2.43 -5.45
CA GLY A 100 -0.30 -1.30 -4.87
C GLY A 100 -0.85 -0.89 -3.51
N PHE A 101 -2.18 -0.75 -3.39
CA PHE A 101 -2.82 -0.43 -2.10
C PHE A 101 -2.58 -1.50 -1.03
N TYR A 102 -2.76 -2.77 -1.35
CA TYR A 102 -2.46 -3.87 -0.42
C TYR A 102 -0.96 -3.95 -0.10
N GLY A 103 -0.09 -3.69 -1.06
CA GLY A 103 1.36 -3.61 -0.86
C GLY A 103 1.74 -2.55 0.17
N MET A 104 1.07 -1.38 0.13
CA MET A 104 1.26 -0.34 1.15
C MET A 104 0.85 -0.83 2.55
N ILE A 105 -0.27 -1.54 2.66
CA ILE A 105 -0.74 -2.12 3.94
C ILE A 105 0.28 -3.14 4.46
N VAL A 106 0.72 -4.06 3.61
CA VAL A 106 1.70 -5.10 3.99
C VAL A 106 3.01 -4.46 4.48
N ASN A 107 3.52 -3.44 3.79
CA ASN A 107 4.73 -2.74 4.24
C ASN A 107 4.50 -1.98 5.55
N ALA A 108 3.34 -1.34 5.73
CA ALA A 108 2.99 -0.69 6.99
C ALA A 108 2.93 -1.69 8.16
N LEU A 109 2.36 -2.87 7.93
CA LEU A 109 2.33 -3.95 8.92
C LEU A 109 3.75 -4.46 9.24
N SER A 110 4.64 -4.55 8.25
CA SER A 110 6.04 -4.92 8.47
C SER A 110 6.80 -3.92 9.34
N MET A 111 6.38 -2.64 9.37
CA MET A 111 6.97 -1.60 10.22
C MET A 111 6.37 -1.54 11.64
N ILE A 112 5.36 -2.34 11.98
CA ILE A 112 4.83 -2.37 13.34
C ILE A 112 5.93 -2.91 14.29
N PRO A 113 6.19 -2.27 15.45
CA PRO A 113 7.21 -2.69 16.41
C PRO A 113 6.77 -3.92 17.20
N PHE A 114 6.65 -5.07 16.54
CA PHE A 114 6.13 -6.30 17.15
C PHE A 114 6.94 -7.54 16.76
N GLY A 115 7.50 -8.22 17.77
CA GLY A 115 8.20 -9.49 17.59
C GLY A 115 9.37 -9.40 16.62
N LYS A 116 9.37 -10.25 15.58
CA LYS A 116 10.44 -10.34 14.57
C LYS A 116 10.13 -9.62 13.26
N THR A 117 9.19 -8.67 13.26
CA THR A 117 8.96 -7.79 12.13
C THR A 117 10.18 -6.89 11.89
N ASP A 118 10.26 -6.28 10.71
CA ASP A 118 11.26 -5.25 10.42
C ASP A 118 11.16 -4.10 11.44
N GLY A 119 9.94 -3.67 11.79
CA GLY A 119 9.69 -2.69 12.84
C GLY A 119 10.21 -3.11 14.23
N GLY A 120 10.05 -4.38 14.60
CA GLY A 120 10.58 -4.92 15.85
C GLY A 120 12.11 -4.93 15.89
N ARG A 121 12.76 -5.23 14.76
CA ARG A 121 14.22 -5.08 14.62
C ARG A 121 14.65 -3.63 14.75
N THR A 122 13.94 -2.69 14.12
CA THR A 122 14.29 -1.26 14.23
C THR A 122 14.12 -0.70 15.63
N ALA A 123 13.14 -1.19 16.40
CA ALA A 123 12.89 -0.70 17.76
C ALA A 123 13.91 -1.22 18.80
N THR A 124 14.61 -2.32 18.48
CA THR A 124 15.58 -2.97 19.38
C THR A 124 17.03 -2.72 18.99
N ALA A 125 17.25 -2.32 17.73
CA ALA A 125 18.51 -1.80 17.22
C ALA A 125 18.91 -0.49 17.92
#